data_AF-A0A8T5LE24-F1
#
_entry.id   AF-A0A8T5LE24-F1
#
_cell.length_a   1.000
_cell.length_b   1.000
_cell.length_c   1.000
_cell.angle_alpha   90.00
_cell.angle_beta   90.00
_cell.angle_gamma   90.00
#
_symmetry.space_group_name_H-M   'P 1'
#
loop_
_entity.id
_entity.type
_entity.pdbx_description
1 polymer ?
#
loop_
_entity_poly.entity_id
_entity_poly.type
_entity_poly.pdbx_seq_one_letter_code
_entity_poly.pdbx_strand_id
1 'polypeptide(L)'
;MVIRSRENSFGAWAFLVGVILAVVIGVGASSFLSISSISTYSAQIYAILVVIGIIVGFSIKVSGKDAKDFLLAGTILVIVSSFGKESVTGSLIGIGIGDTVSSTFSALLALFVPATIIVAIKTVFSLSKI
;
A
#
# COMPACT_ATOMS: atom_id res chain seq x y z
N MET A 1 -11.27 24.70 18.83
CA MET A 1 -9.80 24.66 18.64
C MET A 1 -9.44 23.22 18.26
N VAL A 2 -9.13 22.98 16.98
CA VAL A 2 -8.82 21.62 16.48
C VAL A 2 -7.41 21.28 16.92
N ILE A 3 -7.29 20.46 17.97
CA ILE A 3 -6.01 20.00 18.49
C ILE A 3 -5.46 18.97 17.50
N ARG A 4 -4.80 19.43 16.44
CA ARG A 4 -3.99 18.56 15.56
C ARG A 4 -2.72 18.19 16.31
N SER A 5 -2.68 16.99 16.88
CA SER A 5 -1.42 16.40 17.35
C SER A 5 -0.47 16.28 16.15
N ARG A 6 0.66 17.00 16.21
CA ARG A 6 1.73 17.01 15.21
C ARG A 6 2.71 15.84 15.38
N GLU A 7 2.42 14.85 16.23
CA GLU A 7 3.45 13.90 16.66
C GLU A 7 3.85 12.85 15.60
N ASN A 8 3.11 12.70 14.50
CA ASN A 8 3.47 11.75 13.44
C ASN A 8 3.03 12.19 12.04
N SER A 9 3.38 13.41 11.64
CA SER A 9 3.06 13.86 10.28
C SER A 9 3.82 13.05 9.22
N PHE A 10 5.06 12.66 9.46
CA PHE A 10 5.90 12.09 8.40
C PHE A 10 5.50 10.67 7.96
N GLY A 11 5.23 9.76 8.92
CA GLY A 11 4.81 8.39 8.61
C GLY A 11 3.40 8.34 8.01
N ALA A 12 2.48 9.12 8.56
CA ALA A 12 1.12 9.25 8.03
C ALA A 12 1.10 9.86 6.62
N TRP A 13 1.98 10.83 6.34
CA TRP A 13 2.08 11.43 5.02
C TRP A 13 2.73 10.50 4.01
N ALA A 14 3.77 9.74 4.40
CA ALA A 14 4.35 8.69 3.55
C ALA A 14 3.34 7.58 3.23
N PHE A 15 2.54 7.16 4.20
CA PHE A 15 1.44 6.21 4.00
C PHE A 15 0.41 6.75 3.00
N LEU A 16 -0.09 7.96 3.22
CA LEU A 16 -1.10 8.57 2.36
C LEU A 16 -0.60 8.80 0.93
N VAL A 17 0.64 9.28 0.76
CA VAL A 17 1.26 9.42 -0.56
C VAL A 17 1.40 8.06 -1.25
N GLY A 18 1.79 7.02 -0.51
CA GLY A 18 1.85 5.65 -1.01
C GLY A 18 0.49 5.12 -1.50
N VAL A 19 -0.59 5.38 -0.76
CA VAL A 19 -1.96 5.02 -1.18
C VAL A 19 -2.32 5.72 -2.48
N ILE A 20 -2.11 7.04 -2.56
CA ILE A 20 -2.45 7.83 -3.75
C ILE A 20 -1.67 7.33 -4.96
N LEU A 21 -0.35 7.09 -4.81
CA LEU A 21 0.49 6.55 -5.87
C LEU A 21 0.00 5.18 -6.35
N ALA A 22 -0.29 4.27 -5.43
CA ALA A 22 -0.78 2.93 -5.76
C ALA A 22 -2.12 2.98 -6.50
N VAL A 23 -3.03 3.87 -6.10
CA VAL A 23 -4.32 4.05 -6.79
C VAL A 23 -4.13 4.63 -8.19
N VAL A 24 -3.30 5.67 -8.34
CA VAL A 24 -3.02 6.28 -9.67
C VAL A 24 -2.36 5.27 -10.60
N ILE A 25 -1.41 4.48 -10.10
CA ILE A 25 -0.73 3.44 -10.89
C ILE A 25 -1.70 2.31 -11.25
N GLY A 26 -2.53 1.86 -10.30
CA GLY A 26 -3.54 0.82 -10.54
C GLY A 26 -4.54 1.23 -11.62
N VAL A 27 -5.09 2.44 -11.52
CA VAL A 27 -6.03 2.99 -12.50
C VAL A 27 -5.33 3.27 -13.84
N GLY A 28 -4.07 3.74 -13.84
CA GLY A 28 -3.30 4.00 -15.07
C GLY A 28 -2.81 2.73 -15.77
N ALA A 29 -2.64 1.64 -15.04
CA ALA A 29 -2.28 0.32 -15.57
C ALA A 29 -3.47 -0.46 -16.13
N SER A 30 -4.69 0.00 -15.86
CA SER A 30 -5.90 -0.71 -16.26
C SER A 30 -6.31 -0.45 -17.71
N SER A 31 -7.10 -1.40 -18.23
CA SER A 31 -7.65 -1.39 -19.58
C SER A 31 -8.46 -0.12 -19.91
N PHE A 32 -8.94 0.62 -18.91
CA PHE A 32 -9.77 1.82 -19.08
C PHE A 32 -8.98 3.04 -19.56
N LEU A 33 -7.72 3.20 -19.12
CA LEU A 33 -6.84 4.28 -19.57
C LEU A 33 -5.68 3.79 -20.43
N SER A 34 -5.42 2.47 -20.45
CA SER A 34 -4.48 1.74 -21.33
C SER A 34 -3.33 2.61 -21.84
N ILE A 35 -2.57 3.22 -20.93
CA ILE A 35 -1.34 3.91 -21.30
C ILE A 35 -0.40 2.80 -21.74
N SER A 36 -0.19 2.63 -23.06
CA SER A 36 0.55 1.52 -23.68
C SER A 36 1.90 1.21 -23.02
N SER A 37 2.55 2.24 -22.46
CA SER A 37 3.79 2.12 -21.70
C SER A 37 3.63 1.37 -20.37
N ILE A 38 2.49 1.51 -19.68
CA ILE A 38 2.28 0.95 -18.32
C ILE A 38 1.87 -0.53 -18.38
N SER A 39 1.08 -0.96 -19.38
CA SER A 39 0.70 -2.38 -19.51
C SER A 39 1.89 -3.26 -19.93
N THR A 40 2.80 -2.72 -20.76
CA THR A 40 4.01 -3.41 -21.22
C THR A 40 5.06 -3.57 -20.11
N TYR A 41 5.16 -2.60 -19.19
CA TYR A 41 6.13 -2.59 -18.09
C TYR A 41 5.51 -2.90 -16.72
N SER A 42 4.36 -3.59 -16.69
CA SER A 42 3.61 -3.86 -15.46
C SER A 42 4.49 -4.49 -14.36
N ALA A 43 5.31 -5.50 -14.71
CA ALA A 43 6.21 -6.17 -13.75
C ALA A 43 7.25 -5.21 -13.14
N GLN A 44 7.86 -4.35 -13.94
CA GLN A 44 8.84 -3.37 -13.48
C GLN A 44 8.20 -2.32 -12.57
N ILE A 45 6.98 -1.90 -12.87
CA ILE A 45 6.24 -0.92 -12.06
C ILE A 45 5.87 -1.51 -10.70
N TYR A 46 5.39 -2.77 -10.67
CA TYR A 46 5.16 -3.47 -9.41
C TYR A 46 6.47 -3.68 -8.62
N ALA A 47 7.59 -3.96 -9.29
CA ALA A 47 8.90 -4.04 -8.62
C ALA A 47 9.30 -2.70 -7.98
N ILE A 48 9.08 -1.57 -8.67
CA ILE A 48 9.33 -0.24 -8.12
C ILE A 48 8.41 0.05 -6.93
N LEU A 49 7.12 -0.31 -7.01
CA LEU A 49 6.18 -0.20 -5.89
C LEU A 49 6.65 -0.98 -4.66
N VAL A 50 7.16 -2.20 -4.85
CA VAL A 50 7.74 -3.00 -3.77
C VAL A 50 8.95 -2.30 -3.15
N VAL A 51 9.86 -1.77 -3.98
CA VAL A 51 11.03 -1.02 -3.49
C VAL A 51 10.62 0.22 -2.70
N ILE A 52 9.63 0.97 -3.19
CA ILE A 52 9.07 2.12 -2.47
C ILE A 52 8.47 1.67 -1.14
N GLY A 53 7.70 0.58 -1.12
CA GLY A 53 7.14 -0.01 0.09
C GLY A 53 8.22 -0.37 1.12
N ILE A 54 9.32 -0.95 0.67
CA ILE A 54 10.49 -1.24 1.51
C ILE A 54 11.05 0.05 2.11
N ILE A 55 11.33 1.06 1.29
CA ILE A 55 11.88 2.36 1.72
C ILE A 55 10.95 3.02 2.74
N VAL A 56 9.63 3.02 2.50
CA VAL A 56 8.63 3.57 3.41
C VAL A 56 8.65 2.84 4.76
N GLY A 57 8.67 1.51 4.76
CA GLY A 57 8.74 0.71 6.00
C GLY A 57 10.00 1.00 6.84
N PHE A 58 11.14 1.21 6.18
CA PHE A 58 12.36 1.63 6.87
C PHE A 58 12.31 3.06 7.39
N SER A 59 11.66 3.96 6.66
CA SER A 59 11.56 5.40 6.98
C SER A 59 10.65 5.68 8.19
N ILE A 60 9.71 4.77 8.49
CA ILE A 60 8.82 4.92 9.65
C ILE A 60 9.59 4.69 10.94
N LYS A 61 9.58 5.70 11.82
CA LYS A 61 10.11 5.56 13.17
C LYS A 61 9.15 4.74 14.02
N VAL A 62 9.67 3.67 14.63
CA VAL A 62 8.95 2.82 15.59
C VAL A 62 8.88 3.53 16.94
N SER A 63 8.05 4.57 17.02
CA SER A 63 7.63 5.15 18.29
C SER A 63 6.35 4.45 18.74
N GLY A 64 6.29 3.99 20.00
CA GLY A 64 5.41 2.90 20.42
C GLY A 64 3.91 3.04 20.14
N LYS A 65 3.37 4.26 20.03
CA LYS A 65 1.95 4.49 19.68
C LYS A 65 1.74 4.52 18.17
N ASP A 66 2.62 5.21 17.46
CA ASP A 66 2.58 5.41 16.01
C ASP A 66 2.79 4.12 15.21
N ALA A 67 3.67 3.25 15.70
CA ALA A 67 3.91 1.95 15.09
C ALA A 67 2.66 1.06 15.14
N LYS A 68 1.90 1.10 16.24
CA LYS A 68 0.68 0.31 16.41
C LYS A 68 -0.41 0.78 15.46
N ASP A 69 -0.62 2.10 15.37
CA ASP A 69 -1.62 2.69 14.47
C ASP A 69 -1.28 2.39 13.00
N PHE A 70 0.00 2.50 12.63
CA PHE A 70 0.47 2.13 11.28
C PHE A 70 0.27 0.65 10.98
N LEU A 71 0.67 -0.23 11.91
CA LEU A 71 0.53 -1.68 11.71
C LEU A 71 -0.92 -2.09 11.61
N LEU A 72 -1.81 -1.48 12.40
CA LEU A 72 -3.24 -1.75 12.32
C LEU A 72 -3.81 -1.30 10.96
N ALA A 73 -3.55 -0.06 10.56
CA ALA A 73 -4.02 0.47 9.27
C ALA A 73 -3.44 -0.29 8.08
N GLY A 74 -2.13 -0.58 8.09
CA GLY A 74 -1.44 -1.34 7.05
C GLY A 74 -1.96 -2.77 6.95
N THR A 75 -2.14 -3.45 8.08
CA THR A 75 -2.68 -4.82 8.11
C THR A 75 -4.11 -4.87 7.60
N ILE A 76 -4.99 -3.96 8.05
CA ILE A 76 -6.37 -3.88 7.55
C ILE A 76 -6.37 -3.63 6.04
N LEU A 77 -5.54 -2.69 5.57
CA LEU A 77 -5.48 -2.36 4.14
C LEU A 77 -4.97 -3.53 3.30
N VAL A 78 -3.97 -4.27 3.77
CA VAL A 78 -3.47 -5.48 3.11
C VAL A 78 -4.56 -6.56 3.07
N ILE A 79 -5.24 -6.80 4.18
CA ILE A 79 -6.32 -7.79 4.27
C ILE A 79 -7.46 -7.43 3.31
N VAL A 80 -7.98 -6.20 3.40
CA VAL A 80 -9.10 -5.73 2.57
C VAL A 80 -8.72 -5.72 1.10
N SER A 81 -7.49 -5.32 0.76
CA SER A 81 -7.03 -5.33 -0.64
C SER A 81 -6.88 -6.75 -1.19
N SER A 82 -6.42 -7.71 -0.37
CA SER A 82 -6.29 -9.11 -0.78
C SER A 82 -7.66 -9.73 -1.09
N PHE A 83 -8.60 -9.62 -0.15
CA PHE A 83 -9.95 -10.17 -0.32
C PHE A 83 -10.78 -9.41 -1.35
N GLY A 84 -10.60 -8.09 -1.42
CA GLY A 84 -11.24 -7.25 -2.43
C GLY A 84 -10.79 -7.63 -3.84
N LYS A 85 -9.50 -7.90 -4.04
CA LYS A 85 -8.97 -8.38 -5.33
C LYS A 85 -9.64 -9.68 -5.75
N GLU A 86 -9.66 -10.68 -4.86
CA GLU A 86 -10.22 -12.01 -5.13
C GLU A 86 -11.73 -11.95 -5.46
N SER A 87 -12.48 -11.17 -4.67
CA SER A 87 -13.92 -10.95 -4.90
C SER A 87 -14.23 -10.34 -6.26
N VAL A 88 -13.38 -9.43 -6.72
CA VAL A 88 -13.55 -8.72 -8.00
C VAL A 88 -13.07 -9.57 -9.18
N THR A 89 -12.04 -10.40 -9.01
CA THR A 89 -11.61 -11.35 -10.05
C THR A 89 -12.57 -12.54 -10.20
N GLY A 90 -13.24 -12.95 -9.12
CA GLY A 90 -14.23 -14.03 -9.14
C GLY A 90 -15.62 -13.60 -9.59
N SER A 91 -15.95 -12.31 -9.47
CA SER A 91 -17.21 -11.75 -9.95
C SER A 91 -17.08 -11.35 -11.41
N LEU A 92 -18.04 -11.77 -12.25
CA LEU A 92 -18.18 -11.41 -13.67
C LEU A 92 -18.51 -9.91 -13.85
N ILE A 93 -17.73 -8.99 -13.29
CA ILE A 93 -17.81 -7.56 -13.58
C ILE A 93 -17.19 -7.35 -14.97
N GLY A 94 -17.87 -7.90 -15.99
CA GLY A 94 -17.40 -8.14 -17.37
C GLY A 94 -17.25 -6.90 -18.24
N ILE A 95 -16.91 -5.76 -17.64
CA ILE A 95 -16.76 -4.47 -18.31
C ILE A 95 -15.46 -3.77 -17.89
N GLY A 96 -14.31 -4.47 -17.84
CA GLY A 96 -12.96 -3.89 -17.63
C GLY A 96 -12.73 -3.13 -16.30
N ILE A 97 -13.78 -2.86 -15.54
CA ILE A 97 -13.78 -2.26 -14.20
C ILE A 97 -13.21 -3.28 -13.21
N GLY A 98 -13.50 -4.57 -13.40
CA GLY A 98 -12.90 -5.65 -12.60
C GLY A 98 -11.37 -5.63 -12.69
N ASP A 99 -10.82 -5.48 -13.89
CA ASP A 99 -9.37 -5.40 -14.11
C ASP A 99 -8.77 -4.13 -13.49
N THR A 100 -9.49 -3.00 -13.56
CA THR A 100 -9.07 -1.73 -12.96
C THR A 100 -9.00 -1.79 -11.44
N VAL A 101 -10.02 -2.38 -10.84
CA VAL A 101 -10.09 -2.52 -9.39
C VAL A 101 -9.07 -3.57 -8.92
N SER A 102 -8.91 -4.68 -9.65
CA SER A 102 -7.92 -5.72 -9.35
C SER A 102 -6.48 -5.22 -9.45
N SER A 103 -6.15 -4.44 -10.48
CA SER A 103 -4.82 -3.82 -10.63
C SER A 103 -4.53 -2.79 -9.54
N THR A 104 -5.54 -2.02 -9.12
CA THR A 104 -5.45 -1.10 -7.97
C THR A 104 -5.18 -1.83 -6.68
N PHE A 105 -5.92 -2.90 -6.36
CA PHE A 105 -5.66 -3.72 -5.19
C PHE A 105 -4.27 -4.38 -5.25
N SER A 106 -3.84 -4.81 -6.44
CA SER A 106 -2.49 -5.37 -6.63
C SER A 106 -1.40 -4.32 -6.35
N ALA A 107 -1.61 -3.06 -6.76
CA ALA A 107 -0.64 -1.98 -6.51
C ALA A 107 -0.58 -1.61 -5.03
N LEU A 108 -1.73 -1.59 -4.36
CA LEU A 108 -1.81 -1.41 -2.91
C LEU A 108 -1.08 -2.53 -2.17
N LEU A 109 -1.30 -3.80 -2.54
CA LEU A 109 -0.61 -4.93 -1.94
C LEU A 109 0.91 -4.87 -2.18
N ALA A 110 1.34 -4.56 -3.40
CA ALA A 110 2.76 -4.48 -3.75
C ALA A 110 3.50 -3.43 -2.90
N LEU A 111 2.86 -2.31 -2.56
CA LEU A 111 3.46 -1.26 -1.74
C LEU A 111 3.34 -1.57 -0.24
N PHE A 112 2.16 -1.96 0.24
CA PHE A 112 1.88 -2.03 1.68
C PHE A 112 2.29 -3.33 2.34
N VAL A 113 2.32 -4.46 1.63
CA VAL A 113 2.78 -5.74 2.19
C VAL A 113 4.23 -5.64 2.69
N PRO A 114 5.23 -5.27 1.87
CA PRO A 114 6.61 -5.17 2.35
C PRO A 114 6.79 -4.07 3.41
N ALA A 115 6.11 -2.93 3.27
CA ALA A 115 6.17 -1.84 4.25
C ALA A 115 5.70 -2.30 5.64
N THR A 116 4.55 -3.00 5.69
CA THR A 116 3.94 -3.48 6.94
C THR A 116 4.80 -4.55 7.59
N ILE A 117 5.37 -5.48 6.81
CA ILE A 117 6.30 -6.50 7.31
C ILE A 117 7.52 -5.87 7.98
N ILE A 118 8.16 -4.89 7.33
CA ILE A 118 9.36 -4.23 7.87
C ILE A 118 9.03 -3.50 9.17
N VAL A 119 7.93 -2.74 9.20
CA VAL A 119 7.52 -2.05 10.44
C VAL A 119 7.18 -3.04 11.54
N ALA A 120 6.56 -4.19 11.21
CA ALA A 120 6.23 -5.22 12.19
C ALA A 120 7.49 -5.79 12.82
N ILE A 121 8.47 -6.16 12.01
CA ILE A 121 9.77 -6.66 12.47
C ILE A 121 10.48 -5.63 13.34
N LYS A 122 10.56 -4.37 12.89
CA LYS A 122 11.16 -3.27 13.67
C LYS A 122 10.44 -3.06 15.00
N THR A 123 9.11 -3.22 15.04
CA THR A 123 8.32 -3.09 16.26
C THR A 123 8.63 -4.21 17.24
N VAL A 124 8.76 -5.45 16.76
CA VAL A 124 9.15 -6.60 17.58
C VAL A 124 10.52 -6.38 18.22
N PHE A 125 11.52 -5.94 17.45
CA PHE A 125 12.85 -5.64 17.98
C PHE A 125 12.81 -4.52 19.03
N SER A 126 12.07 -3.44 18.77
CA SER A 126 11.90 -2.34 19.73
C SER A 126 11.24 -2.79 21.04
N LEU A 127 10.26 -3.70 20.99
CA LEU A 127 9.62 -4.26 22.18
C LEU A 127 10.57 -5.17 22.96
N SER A 128 11.49 -5.84 22.28
CA SER A 128 12.46 -6.76 22.89
C SER A 128 13.65 -6.09 23.59
N LYS A 129 13.76 -4.75 23.58
CA LYS A 129 14.90 -3.98 24.11
C LYS A 129 16.28 -4.37 23.53
N ILE A 130 16.30 -4.88 22.31
CA ILE A 130 17.52 -5.01 21.48
C ILE A 130 17.71 -3.72 20.68
#